data_AF-A0A831PRV0-F1
#
_entry.id   AF-A0A831PRV0-F1
#
_cell.length_a   1.000
_cell.length_b   1.000
_cell.length_c   1.000
_cell.angle_alpha   90.00
_cell.angle_beta   90.00
_cell.angle_gamma   90.00
#
_symmetry.space_group_name_H-M   'P 1'
#
loop_
_entity.id
_entity.type
_entity.pdbx_description
1 polymer ?
#
loop_
_entity_poly.entity_id
_entity_poly.type
_entity_poly.pdbx_seq_one_letter_code
_entity_poly.pdbx_strand_id
1 'polypeptide(L)'
;GILVKPDWKEAAIYSVRPVLLLDPGYITMLIGMVGTSVAPWMQFYLQAAVVEKGISARDYAESRIEVIVGCIVMSVIAFFIIVACAGAIWSQHPRDIQNATDAALGLKPFGEYAYLLFCIGLFNASLFAACILPLSTAYTVCEGLGFESGVNHSFREAPVFYWLFTFLIVVGGGVVLIPGFPLVKMILFSQVINGVLLPFVLIFMIIIVNKHRVMKEWTNSPLYNMVAWGAVVIMIGLTLALVGISVRQMLA
;
A
#
# COMPACT_ATOMS: atom_id res chain seq x y z
N GLY A 1 4.79 3.96 21.89
CA GLY A 1 5.56 2.94 22.64
C GLY A 1 5.83 3.39 24.07
N ILE A 2 6.75 4.33 24.28
CA ILE A 2 7.21 4.71 25.64
C ILE A 2 6.14 5.48 26.43
N LEU A 3 5.47 6.45 25.81
CA LEU A 3 4.45 7.29 26.46
C LEU A 3 3.10 6.58 26.63
N VAL A 4 2.76 5.74 25.66
CA VAL A 4 1.45 5.04 25.59
C VAL A 4 1.41 3.81 26.52
N LYS A 5 2.58 3.30 26.95
CA LYS A 5 2.73 2.08 27.78
C LYS A 5 1.79 0.94 27.34
N PRO A 6 1.82 0.52 26.06
CA PRO A 6 1.01 -0.59 25.60
C PRO A 6 1.43 -1.89 26.31
N ASP A 7 0.52 -2.85 26.41
CA ASP A 7 0.87 -4.20 26.84
C ASP A 7 1.74 -4.85 25.75
N TRP A 8 3.07 -4.78 25.94
CA TRP A 8 4.05 -5.35 25.02
C TRP A 8 3.96 -6.86 24.91
N LYS A 9 3.50 -7.54 25.97
CA LYS A 9 3.31 -8.99 25.96
C LYS A 9 2.16 -9.35 25.04
N GLU A 10 1.05 -8.65 25.17
CA GLU A 10 -0.12 -8.84 24.32
C GLU A 10 0.18 -8.49 22.86
N ALA A 11 0.84 -7.36 22.61
CA ALA A 11 1.28 -6.95 21.27
C ALA A 11 2.20 -8.00 20.62
N ALA A 12 3.17 -8.54 21.36
CA ALA A 12 4.08 -9.58 20.85
C ALA A 12 3.34 -10.90 20.55
N ILE A 13 2.42 -11.31 21.41
CA ILE A 13 1.63 -12.55 21.22
C ILE A 13 0.78 -12.45 19.95
N TYR A 14 0.02 -11.36 19.77
CA TYR A 14 -0.84 -11.19 18.60
C TYR A 14 -0.08 -10.84 17.32
N SER A 15 1.18 -10.43 17.41
CA SER A 15 2.04 -10.29 16.23
C SER A 15 2.40 -11.63 15.58
N VAL A 16 2.45 -12.71 16.38
CA VAL A 16 2.86 -14.04 15.91
C VAL A 16 1.68 -15.00 15.81
N ARG A 17 0.63 -14.80 16.62
CA ARG A 17 -0.55 -15.65 16.63
C ARG A 17 -1.67 -15.04 15.76
N PRO A 18 -1.97 -15.61 14.58
CA PRO A 18 -3.08 -15.15 13.77
C PRO A 18 -4.41 -15.46 14.47
N VAL A 19 -5.27 -14.45 14.59
CA VAL A 19 -6.65 -14.59 15.05
C VAL A 19 -7.56 -14.16 13.91
N LEU A 20 -8.23 -15.10 13.28
CA LEU A 20 -9.17 -14.81 12.20
C LEU A 20 -10.57 -14.56 12.78
N LEU A 21 -11.01 -13.32 12.72
CA LEU A 21 -12.39 -12.94 13.02
C LEU A 21 -13.16 -12.87 11.69
N LEU A 22 -14.26 -13.62 11.58
CA LEU A 22 -15.14 -13.60 10.41
C LEU A 22 -16.11 -12.40 10.43
N ASP A 23 -15.61 -11.26 10.88
CA ASP A 23 -16.32 -9.99 10.87
C ASP A 23 -16.02 -9.23 9.56
N PRO A 24 -17.02 -8.68 8.86
CA PRO A 24 -16.81 -7.95 7.62
C PRO A 24 -15.85 -6.77 7.77
N GLY A 25 -15.91 -6.03 8.88
CA GLY A 25 -15.01 -4.93 9.15
C GLY A 25 -13.57 -5.41 9.33
N TYR A 26 -13.38 -6.49 10.09
CA TYR A 26 -12.05 -7.11 10.26
C TYR A 26 -11.46 -7.57 8.92
N ILE A 27 -12.22 -8.31 8.11
CA ILE A 27 -11.72 -8.83 6.82
C ILE A 27 -11.45 -7.68 5.84
N THR A 28 -12.30 -6.65 5.82
CA THR A 28 -12.10 -5.45 4.99
C THR A 28 -10.78 -4.75 5.38
N MET A 29 -10.55 -4.55 6.68
CA MET A 29 -9.30 -3.93 7.15
C MET A 29 -8.09 -4.81 6.87
N LEU A 30 -8.20 -6.13 7.00
CA LEU A 30 -7.12 -7.06 6.70
C LEU A 30 -6.74 -7.00 5.20
N ILE A 31 -7.73 -7.06 4.31
CA ILE A 31 -7.49 -6.92 2.85
C ILE A 31 -6.93 -5.55 2.52
N GLY A 32 -7.47 -4.48 3.13
CA GLY A 32 -6.95 -3.12 2.96
C GLY A 32 -5.50 -2.97 3.42
N MET A 33 -5.12 -3.58 4.56
CA MET A 33 -3.74 -3.60 5.05
C MET A 33 -2.80 -4.34 4.09
N VAL A 34 -3.22 -5.48 3.53
CA VAL A 34 -2.41 -6.16 2.51
C VAL A 34 -2.34 -5.32 1.23
N GLY A 35 -3.46 -4.74 0.79
CA GLY A 35 -3.54 -3.92 -0.41
C GLY A 35 -2.68 -2.66 -0.36
N THR A 36 -2.55 -2.01 0.79
CA THR A 36 -1.63 -0.87 0.97
C THR A 36 -0.17 -1.31 1.06
N SER A 37 0.10 -2.57 1.42
CA SER A 37 1.46 -3.09 1.62
C SER A 37 2.07 -3.61 0.32
N VAL A 38 1.26 -4.30 -0.48
CA VAL A 38 1.67 -4.88 -1.76
C VAL A 38 0.70 -4.37 -2.82
N ALA A 39 0.73 -3.06 -3.09
CA ALA A 39 -0.19 -2.46 -4.02
C ALA A 39 0.16 -2.86 -5.47
N PRO A 40 -0.84 -3.13 -6.33
CA PRO A 40 -0.61 -3.47 -7.75
C PRO A 40 0.29 -2.48 -8.49
N TRP A 41 0.06 -1.18 -8.28
CA TRP A 41 0.85 -0.11 -8.92
C TRP A 41 2.33 -0.18 -8.55
N MET A 42 2.67 -0.64 -7.34
CA MET A 42 4.04 -0.74 -6.87
C MET A 42 4.85 -1.76 -7.67
N GLN A 43 4.20 -2.82 -8.18
CA GLN A 43 4.87 -3.84 -9.00
C GLN A 43 5.31 -3.27 -10.34
N PHE A 44 4.43 -2.50 -10.99
CA PHE A 44 4.74 -1.84 -12.26
C PHE A 44 5.75 -0.71 -12.06
N TYR A 45 5.58 0.10 -11.01
CA TYR A 45 6.53 1.17 -10.68
C TYR A 45 7.94 0.65 -10.41
N LEU A 46 8.07 -0.42 -9.62
CA LEU A 46 9.39 -0.95 -9.30
C LEU A 46 10.10 -1.45 -10.55
N GLN A 47 9.38 -2.10 -11.47
CA GLN A 47 9.94 -2.51 -12.76
C GLN A 47 10.40 -1.30 -13.59
N ALA A 48 9.53 -0.30 -13.77
CA ALA A 48 9.85 0.90 -14.54
C ALA A 48 11.06 1.64 -13.93
N ALA A 49 11.09 1.79 -12.60
CA ALA A 49 12.18 2.45 -11.89
C ALA A 49 13.51 1.68 -12.01
N VAL A 50 13.48 0.35 -12.02
CA VAL A 50 14.67 -0.50 -12.25
C VAL A 50 15.23 -0.28 -13.66
N VAL A 51 14.35 -0.20 -14.68
CA VAL A 51 14.73 0.05 -16.07
C VAL A 51 15.30 1.46 -16.23
N GLU A 52 14.66 2.47 -15.65
CA GLU A 52 15.10 3.87 -15.77
C GLU A 52 16.42 4.14 -15.04
N LYS A 53 16.64 3.51 -13.88
CA LYS A 53 17.93 3.54 -13.19
C LYS A 53 19.04 2.79 -13.93
N GLY A 54 18.69 1.99 -14.95
CA GLY A 54 19.65 1.19 -15.70
C GLY A 54 20.33 0.11 -14.86
N ILE A 55 19.62 -0.43 -13.85
CA ILE A 55 20.17 -1.46 -12.94
C ILE A 55 20.55 -2.70 -13.75
N SER A 56 21.81 -3.08 -13.69
CA SER A 56 22.33 -4.23 -14.43
C SER A 56 22.16 -5.53 -13.64
N ALA A 57 22.33 -6.68 -14.29
CA ALA A 57 22.31 -7.97 -13.60
C ALA A 57 23.40 -8.10 -12.51
N ARG A 58 24.45 -7.28 -12.55
CA ARG A 58 25.50 -7.25 -11.51
C ARG A 58 25.01 -6.61 -10.21
N ASP A 59 24.07 -5.67 -10.32
CA ASP A 59 23.54 -4.88 -9.21
C ASP A 59 22.31 -5.56 -8.57
N TYR A 60 21.91 -6.73 -9.07
CA TYR A 60 20.73 -7.46 -8.61
C TYR A 60 20.76 -7.76 -7.12
N ALA A 61 21.93 -8.14 -6.58
CA ALA A 61 22.08 -8.44 -5.16
C ALA A 61 21.85 -7.19 -4.28
N GLU A 62 22.39 -6.04 -4.71
CA GLU A 62 22.24 -4.76 -4.01
C GLU A 62 20.79 -4.29 -4.06
N SER A 63 20.18 -4.31 -5.25
CA SER A 63 18.76 -3.97 -5.44
C SER A 63 17.84 -4.86 -4.59
N ARG A 64 18.16 -6.15 -4.47
CA ARG A 64 17.41 -7.08 -3.60
C ARG A 64 17.55 -6.72 -2.12
N ILE A 65 18.74 -6.32 -1.67
CA ILE A 65 18.94 -5.87 -0.29
C ILE A 65 18.15 -4.59 -0.02
N GLU A 66 18.17 -3.63 -0.94
CA GLU A 66 17.40 -2.38 -0.82
C GLU A 66 15.90 -2.67 -0.62
N VAL A 67 15.32 -3.56 -1.42
CA VAL A 67 13.91 -3.95 -1.31
C VAL A 67 13.63 -4.65 0.03
N ILE A 68 14.49 -5.57 0.46
CA ILE A 68 14.30 -6.30 1.72
C ILE A 68 14.37 -5.34 2.91
N VAL A 69 15.37 -4.46 2.95
CA VAL A 69 15.52 -3.45 4.01
C VAL A 69 14.32 -2.52 4.02
N GLY A 70 13.86 -2.07 2.84
CA GLY A 70 12.65 -1.26 2.70
C GLY A 70 11.41 -1.94 3.29
N CYS A 71 11.18 -3.21 2.97
CA CYS A 71 10.07 -3.99 3.51
C CYS A 71 10.13 -4.16 5.03
N ILE A 72 11.33 -4.40 5.59
CA ILE A 72 11.52 -4.53 7.04
C ILE A 72 11.21 -3.21 7.75
N VAL A 73 11.79 -2.10 7.27
CA VAL A 73 11.57 -0.77 7.85
C VAL A 73 10.09 -0.40 7.79
N MET A 74 9.45 -0.63 6.65
CA MET A 74 8.01 -0.41 6.47
C MET A 74 7.18 -1.22 7.48
N SER A 75 7.48 -2.51 7.65
CA SER A 75 6.78 -3.38 8.61
C SER A 75 6.95 -2.92 10.06
N VAL A 76 8.16 -2.50 10.44
CA VAL A 76 8.46 -1.97 11.78
C VAL A 76 7.67 -0.68 12.03
N ILE A 77 7.66 0.25 11.08
CA ILE A 77 6.90 1.49 11.18
C ILE A 77 5.40 1.20 11.29
N ALA A 78 4.86 0.33 10.44
CA ALA A 78 3.46 -0.07 10.46
C ALA A 78 3.06 -0.69 11.82
N PHE A 79 3.90 -1.58 12.36
CA PHE A 79 3.70 -2.17 13.69
C PHE A 79 3.60 -1.09 14.77
N PHE A 80 4.54 -0.15 14.81
CA PHE A 80 4.50 0.93 15.81
C PHE A 80 3.30 1.86 15.64
N ILE A 81 2.85 2.14 14.41
CA ILE A 81 1.64 2.92 14.16
C ILE A 81 0.42 2.18 14.72
N ILE A 82 0.26 0.89 14.42
CA ILE A 82 -0.86 0.07 14.92
C ILE A 82 -0.87 0.06 16.45
N VAL A 83 0.28 -0.24 17.08
CA VAL A 83 0.39 -0.27 18.54
C VAL A 83 0.15 1.10 19.17
N ALA A 84 0.63 2.18 18.54
CA ALA A 84 0.37 3.54 19.01
C ALA A 84 -1.11 3.89 18.93
N CYS A 85 -1.77 3.63 17.80
CA CYS A 85 -3.20 3.89 17.63
C CYS A 85 -4.06 3.01 18.56
N ALA A 86 -3.71 1.74 18.73
CA ALA A 86 -4.40 0.83 19.65
C ALA A 86 -4.23 1.26 21.11
N GLY A 87 -3.05 1.72 21.53
CA GLY A 87 -2.85 2.17 22.91
C GLY A 87 -3.38 3.60 23.16
N ALA A 88 -3.40 4.46 22.14
CA ALA A 88 -3.73 5.88 22.29
C ALA A 88 -5.17 6.23 21.95
N ILE A 89 -5.66 5.78 20.79
CA ILE A 89 -6.94 6.20 20.23
C ILE A 89 -8.03 5.25 20.71
N TRP A 90 -7.79 3.93 20.65
CA TRP A 90 -8.79 2.94 21.07
C TRP A 90 -9.17 3.06 22.55
N SER A 91 -8.20 3.41 23.40
CA SER A 91 -8.39 3.59 24.85
C SER A 91 -9.18 4.84 25.23
N GLN A 92 -9.30 5.83 24.32
CA GLN A 92 -9.94 7.14 24.62
C GLN A 92 -11.27 7.38 23.90
N HIS A 93 -11.79 6.39 23.16
CA HIS A 93 -13.14 6.36 22.60
C HIS A 93 -13.54 7.34 21.46
N PRO A 94 -12.69 7.97 20.62
CA PRO A 94 -13.14 8.40 19.31
C PRO A 94 -13.34 7.14 18.44
N ARG A 95 -14.57 6.63 18.36
CA ARG A 95 -14.89 5.42 17.58
C ARG A 95 -15.05 5.66 16.08
N ASP A 96 -15.22 6.91 15.66
CA ASP A 96 -15.44 7.26 14.26
C ASP A 96 -14.39 8.28 13.81
N ILE A 97 -13.31 7.80 13.21
CA ILE A 97 -12.26 8.64 12.61
C ILE A 97 -12.73 8.98 11.20
N GLN A 98 -13.25 10.19 11.00
CA GLN A 98 -13.75 10.63 9.70
C GLN A 98 -12.69 11.35 8.88
N ASN A 99 -11.66 11.90 9.56
CA ASN A 99 -10.58 12.65 8.93
C ASN A 99 -9.26 12.52 9.70
N ALA A 100 -8.18 13.04 9.11
CA ALA A 100 -6.86 13.07 9.72
C ALA A 100 -6.78 13.89 11.01
N THR A 101 -7.63 14.92 11.16
CA THR A 101 -7.70 15.75 12.36
C THR A 101 -8.20 14.94 13.55
N ASP A 102 -9.20 14.08 13.36
CA ASP A 102 -9.71 13.20 14.41
C ASP A 102 -8.62 12.25 14.93
N ALA A 103 -7.84 11.68 14.00
CA ALA A 103 -6.70 10.83 14.35
C ALA A 103 -5.61 11.61 15.12
N ALA A 104 -5.31 12.84 14.68
CA ALA A 104 -4.33 13.70 15.34
C ALA A 104 -4.79 14.12 16.75
N LEU A 105 -6.07 14.49 16.91
CA LEU A 105 -6.67 14.85 18.20
C LEU A 105 -6.66 13.67 19.17
N GLY A 106 -6.85 12.44 18.68
CA GLY A 106 -6.72 11.22 19.48
C GLY A 106 -5.33 11.00 20.08
N LEU A 107 -4.29 11.62 19.51
CA LEU A 107 -2.91 11.55 20.02
C LEU A 107 -2.56 12.69 21.01
N LYS A 108 -3.38 13.76 21.06
CA LYS A 108 -3.16 14.94 21.92
C LYS A 108 -2.96 14.60 23.41
N PRO A 109 -3.70 13.64 24.02
CA PRO A 109 -3.54 13.31 25.43
C PRO A 109 -2.18 12.71 25.80
N PHE A 110 -1.40 12.25 24.82
CA PHE A 110 -0.06 11.69 25.04
C PHE A 110 1.05 12.75 24.88
N GLY A 111 0.68 14.01 24.70
CA GLY A 111 1.56 15.18 24.69
C GLY A 111 1.31 16.08 23.48
N GLU A 112 1.45 17.40 23.67
CA GLU A 112 1.29 18.38 22.58
C GLU A 112 2.27 18.14 21.41
N TYR A 113 3.47 17.63 21.72
CA TYR A 113 4.45 17.24 20.71
C TYR A 113 4.06 15.97 19.93
N ALA A 114 3.27 15.06 20.49
CA ALA A 114 2.83 13.85 19.80
C ALA A 114 1.86 14.18 18.66
N TYR A 115 0.96 15.14 18.90
CA TYR A 115 0.11 15.73 17.88
C TYR A 115 0.94 16.37 16.75
N LEU A 116 1.92 17.22 17.11
CA LEU A 116 2.74 17.93 16.13
C LEU A 116 3.57 16.96 15.27
N LEU A 117 4.19 15.96 15.89
CA LEU A 117 4.96 14.93 15.19
C LEU A 117 4.08 14.11 14.24
N PHE A 118 2.86 13.78 14.64
CA PHE A 118 1.90 13.10 13.76
C PHE A 118 1.52 13.97 12.56
N CYS A 119 1.20 15.25 12.77
CA CYS A 119 0.87 16.17 11.69
C CYS A 119 2.03 16.35 10.70
N ILE A 120 3.26 16.53 11.18
CA ILE A 120 4.45 16.65 10.33
C ILE A 120 4.69 15.34 9.55
N GLY A 121 4.60 14.19 10.23
CA GLY A 121 4.79 12.89 9.60
C GLY A 121 3.74 12.60 8.53
N LEU A 122 2.46 12.86 8.83
CA LEU A 122 1.36 12.69 7.89
C LEU A 122 1.49 13.64 6.70
N PHE A 123 1.86 14.91 6.92
CA PHE A 123 2.09 15.87 5.84
C PHE A 123 3.21 15.40 4.91
N ASN A 124 4.34 14.98 5.47
CA ASN A 124 5.47 14.48 4.70
C ASN A 124 5.08 13.23 3.88
N ALA A 125 4.44 12.24 4.53
CA ALA A 125 3.97 11.03 3.85
C ALA A 125 2.97 11.33 2.72
N SER A 126 2.06 12.28 2.95
CA SER A 126 1.08 12.71 1.95
C SER A 126 1.73 13.40 0.76
N LEU A 127 2.75 14.23 0.98
CA LEU A 127 3.51 14.87 -0.09
C LEU A 127 4.27 13.84 -0.94
N PHE A 128 4.95 12.89 -0.30
CA PHE A 128 5.61 11.80 -1.02
C PHE A 128 4.63 10.97 -1.84
N ALA A 129 3.48 10.63 -1.27
CA ALA A 129 2.44 9.89 -2.00
C ALA A 129 1.90 10.70 -3.19
N ALA A 130 1.65 12.01 -3.01
CA ALA A 130 1.17 12.89 -4.08
C ALA A 130 2.17 13.02 -5.24
N CYS A 131 3.47 12.85 -4.99
CA CYS A 131 4.48 12.83 -6.05
C CYS A 131 4.62 11.46 -6.71
N ILE A 132 4.67 10.37 -5.93
CA ILE A 132 5.03 9.04 -6.43
C ILE A 132 3.84 8.35 -7.12
N LEU A 133 2.61 8.49 -6.63
CA LEU A 133 1.46 7.76 -7.17
C LEU A 133 1.07 8.25 -8.58
N PRO A 134 0.92 9.56 -8.85
CA PRO A 134 0.65 10.04 -10.20
C PRO A 134 1.78 9.68 -11.16
N LEU A 135 3.02 9.69 -10.66
CA LEU A 135 4.19 9.32 -11.43
C LEU A 135 4.12 7.85 -11.88
N SER A 136 3.90 6.92 -10.93
CA SER A 136 3.72 5.49 -11.23
C SER A 136 2.57 5.23 -12.21
N THR A 137 1.46 5.95 -12.05
CA THR A 137 0.31 5.81 -12.95
C THR A 137 0.66 6.30 -14.35
N ALA A 138 1.36 7.45 -14.45
CA ALA A 138 1.81 7.98 -15.73
C ALA A 138 2.76 7.04 -16.46
N TYR A 139 3.71 6.42 -15.73
CA TYR A 139 4.58 5.37 -16.30
C TYR A 139 3.78 4.22 -16.87
N THR A 140 2.90 3.62 -16.05
CA THR A 140 2.15 2.42 -16.44
C THR A 140 1.27 2.66 -17.66
N VAL A 141 0.61 3.82 -17.72
CA VAL A 141 -0.27 4.18 -18.85
C VAL A 141 0.53 4.47 -20.11
N CYS A 142 1.64 5.22 -20.01
CA CYS A 142 2.46 5.54 -21.18
C CYS A 142 3.15 4.29 -21.73
N GLU A 143 3.73 3.44 -20.88
CA GLU A 143 4.31 2.15 -21.29
C GLU A 143 3.27 1.24 -21.94
N GLY A 144 2.07 1.13 -21.35
CA GLY A 144 0.99 0.29 -21.87
C GLY A 144 0.44 0.75 -23.23
N LEU A 145 0.48 2.06 -23.51
CA LEU A 145 0.02 2.65 -24.76
C LEU A 145 1.16 2.89 -25.77
N GLY A 146 2.41 2.63 -25.39
CA GLY A 146 3.59 2.81 -26.24
C GLY A 146 4.01 4.27 -26.43
N PHE A 147 3.65 5.17 -25.51
CA PHE A 147 4.08 6.57 -25.51
C PHE A 147 5.45 6.74 -24.83
N GLU A 148 6.18 7.78 -25.21
CA GLU A 148 7.41 8.18 -24.52
C GLU A 148 7.13 8.51 -23.04
N SER A 149 7.93 7.94 -22.15
CA SER A 149 7.76 8.03 -20.69
C SER A 149 9.11 8.15 -19.99
N GLY A 150 9.17 8.96 -18.93
CA GLY A 150 10.38 9.11 -18.10
C GLY A 150 10.50 10.49 -17.49
N VAL A 151 11.00 10.56 -16.26
CA VAL A 151 11.31 11.84 -15.58
C VAL A 151 12.53 12.51 -16.21
N ASN A 152 13.39 11.71 -16.85
CA ASN A 152 14.57 12.20 -17.58
C ASN A 152 14.25 12.87 -18.92
N HIS A 153 12.99 12.82 -19.39
CA HIS A 153 12.58 13.46 -20.64
C HIS A 153 12.07 14.89 -20.42
N SER A 154 12.27 15.75 -21.41
CA SER A 154 11.69 17.10 -21.36
C SER A 154 10.17 17.07 -21.59
N PHE A 155 9.46 18.11 -21.13
CA PHE A 155 8.00 18.26 -21.35
C PHE A 155 7.59 18.21 -22.83
N ARG A 156 8.55 18.46 -23.73
CA ARG A 156 8.37 18.44 -25.19
C ARG A 156 8.63 17.05 -25.79
N GLU A 157 9.42 16.22 -25.11
CA GLU A 157 9.73 14.83 -25.50
C GLU A 157 8.69 13.85 -24.99
N ALA A 158 8.12 14.07 -23.80
CA ALA A 158 7.09 13.19 -23.21
C ALA A 158 5.83 13.99 -22.81
N PRO A 159 5.14 14.67 -23.75
CA PRO A 159 4.02 15.55 -23.43
C PRO A 159 2.84 14.79 -22.80
N VAL A 160 2.57 13.55 -23.22
CA VAL A 160 1.47 12.72 -22.69
C VAL A 160 1.71 12.37 -21.23
N PHE A 161 2.95 12.01 -20.88
CA PHE A 161 3.35 11.67 -19.51
C PHE A 161 3.11 12.83 -18.53
N TYR A 162 3.60 14.02 -18.87
CA TYR A 162 3.48 15.19 -18.01
C TYR A 162 2.05 15.74 -17.92
N TRP A 163 1.28 15.69 -19.01
CA TRP A 163 -0.13 16.07 -18.98
C TRP A 163 -0.94 15.10 -18.11
N LEU A 164 -0.72 13.80 -18.24
CA LEU A 164 -1.38 12.79 -17.41
C LEU A 164 -1.02 12.97 -15.93
N PHE A 165 0.26 13.16 -15.62
CA PHE A 165 0.73 13.45 -14.26
C PHE A 165 0.05 14.69 -13.67
N THR A 166 0.06 15.80 -14.40
CA THR A 166 -0.55 17.06 -13.96
C THR A 166 -2.05 16.91 -13.77
N PHE A 167 -2.73 16.24 -14.71
CA PHE A 167 -4.16 15.98 -14.65
C PHE A 167 -4.54 15.15 -13.42
N LEU A 168 -3.79 14.09 -13.13
CA LEU A 168 -4.03 13.25 -11.94
C LEU A 168 -3.92 14.05 -10.64
N ILE A 169 -2.93 14.96 -10.54
CA ILE A 169 -2.76 15.83 -9.36
C ILE A 169 -3.93 16.83 -9.25
N VAL A 170 -4.28 17.51 -10.34
CA VAL A 170 -5.34 18.53 -10.32
C VAL A 170 -6.69 17.90 -10.01
N VAL A 171 -7.02 16.75 -10.62
CA VAL A 171 -8.27 16.04 -10.37
C VAL A 171 -8.30 15.46 -8.96
N GLY A 172 -7.22 14.80 -8.52
CA GLY A 172 -7.14 14.24 -7.17
C GLY A 172 -7.27 15.31 -6.09
N GLY A 173 -6.55 16.43 -6.24
CA GLY A 173 -6.67 17.58 -5.34
C GLY A 173 -8.05 18.22 -5.39
N GLY A 174 -8.62 18.40 -6.59
CA GLY A 174 -9.95 18.97 -6.78
C GLY A 174 -11.06 18.16 -6.12
N VAL A 175 -11.02 16.83 -6.24
CA VAL A 175 -11.99 15.94 -5.61
C VAL A 175 -11.93 16.01 -4.07
N VAL A 176 -10.72 16.08 -3.51
CA VAL A 176 -10.51 16.16 -2.06
C VAL A 176 -11.00 17.50 -1.47
N LEU A 177 -11.00 18.58 -2.26
CA LEU A 177 -11.49 19.90 -1.83
C LEU A 177 -13.03 20.01 -1.81
N ILE A 178 -13.75 18.99 -2.30
CA ILE A 178 -15.22 18.97 -2.25
C ILE A 178 -15.67 18.86 -0.78
N PRO A 179 -16.48 19.81 -0.28
CA PRO A 179 -16.93 19.80 1.11
C PRO A 179 -17.78 18.55 1.40
N GLY A 180 -17.48 17.87 2.50
CA GLY A 180 -18.18 16.64 2.91
C GLY A 180 -17.75 15.37 2.16
N PHE A 181 -16.68 15.43 1.35
CA PHE A 181 -16.15 14.23 0.72
C PHE A 181 -15.65 13.22 1.78
N PRO A 182 -16.09 11.94 1.72
CA PRO A 182 -15.78 10.95 2.76
C PRO A 182 -14.35 10.41 2.59
N LEU A 183 -13.35 11.22 2.97
CA LEU A 183 -11.92 10.97 2.76
C LEU A 183 -11.47 9.60 3.28
N VAL A 184 -11.73 9.30 4.56
CA VAL A 184 -11.28 8.04 5.17
C VAL A 184 -11.92 6.83 4.49
N LYS A 185 -13.22 6.89 4.16
CA LYS A 185 -13.90 5.79 3.46
C LYS A 185 -13.32 5.56 2.07
N MET A 186 -12.99 6.63 1.34
CA MET A 186 -12.40 6.52 0.01
C MET A 186 -10.96 6.00 0.05
N ILE A 187 -10.17 6.42 1.04
CA ILE A 187 -8.83 5.87 1.27
C ILE A 187 -8.92 4.36 1.54
N LEU A 188 -9.76 3.95 2.49
CA LEU A 188 -9.96 2.54 2.82
C LEU A 188 -10.46 1.74 1.62
N PHE A 189 -11.45 2.26 0.90
CA PHE A 189 -11.98 1.65 -0.30
C PHE A 189 -10.91 1.44 -1.38
N SER A 190 -10.08 2.45 -1.63
CA SER A 190 -8.96 2.34 -2.56
C SER A 190 -7.96 1.25 -2.13
N GLN A 191 -7.66 1.12 -0.84
CA GLN A 191 -6.75 0.07 -0.36
C GLN A 191 -7.36 -1.32 -0.47
N VAL A 192 -8.65 -1.46 -0.19
CA VAL A 192 -9.36 -2.74 -0.36
C VAL A 192 -9.37 -3.15 -1.83
N ILE A 193 -9.63 -2.23 -2.76
CA ILE A 193 -9.52 -2.49 -4.20
C ILE A 193 -8.10 -2.98 -4.55
N ASN A 194 -7.06 -2.32 -4.06
CA ASN A 194 -5.68 -2.75 -4.28
C ASN A 194 -5.45 -4.19 -3.80
N GLY A 195 -5.99 -4.56 -2.63
CA GLY A 195 -5.92 -5.92 -2.09
C GLY A 195 -6.68 -6.95 -2.94
N VAL A 196 -7.87 -6.59 -3.43
CA VAL A 196 -8.68 -7.45 -4.31
C VAL A 196 -8.04 -7.65 -5.68
N LEU A 197 -7.35 -6.63 -6.21
CA LEU A 197 -6.64 -6.69 -7.49
C LEU A 197 -5.29 -7.42 -7.40
N LEU A 198 -4.72 -7.52 -6.21
CA LEU A 198 -3.40 -8.10 -5.99
C LEU A 198 -3.25 -9.53 -6.54
N PRO A 199 -4.17 -10.49 -6.29
CA PRO A 199 -4.08 -11.83 -6.88
C PRO A 199 -3.97 -11.83 -8.40
N PHE A 200 -4.75 -10.99 -9.09
CA PHE A 200 -4.74 -10.94 -10.54
C PHE A 200 -3.37 -10.54 -11.06
N VAL A 201 -2.78 -9.47 -10.50
CA VAL A 201 -1.45 -9.00 -10.90
C VAL A 201 -0.37 -10.02 -10.55
N LEU A 202 -0.41 -10.61 -9.35
CA LEU A 202 0.57 -11.62 -8.93
C LEU A 202 0.52 -12.87 -9.80
N ILE A 203 -0.65 -13.35 -10.21
CA ILE A 203 -0.77 -14.52 -11.10
C ILE A 203 -0.02 -14.26 -12.41
N PHE A 204 -0.26 -13.11 -13.06
CA PHE A 204 0.44 -12.75 -14.30
C PHE A 204 1.94 -12.60 -14.07
N MET A 205 2.35 -11.98 -12.97
CA MET A 205 3.77 -11.81 -12.62
C MET A 205 4.45 -13.17 -12.44
N ILE A 206 3.86 -14.08 -11.66
CA ILE A 206 4.41 -15.43 -11.42
C ILE A 206 4.52 -16.22 -12.73
N ILE A 207 3.54 -16.10 -13.63
CA ILE A 207 3.60 -16.74 -14.95
C ILE A 207 4.77 -16.19 -15.77
N ILE A 208 4.99 -14.87 -15.78
CA ILE A 208 6.08 -14.23 -16.54
C ILE A 208 7.45 -14.62 -15.97
N VAL A 209 7.62 -14.54 -14.65
CA VAL A 209 8.89 -14.83 -13.96
C VAL A 209 9.30 -16.31 -14.10
N ASN A 210 8.34 -17.21 -14.32
CA ASN A 210 8.63 -18.62 -14.57
C ASN A 210 8.81 -18.98 -16.06
N LYS A 211 8.58 -18.06 -17.00
CA LYS A 211 8.81 -18.32 -18.43
C LYS A 211 10.29 -18.22 -18.76
N HIS A 212 10.94 -19.36 -19.01
CA HIS A 212 12.33 -19.42 -19.48
C HIS A 212 12.60 -18.59 -20.75
N ARG A 213 11.62 -18.44 -21.64
CA ARG A 213 11.77 -17.60 -22.85
C ARG A 213 12.03 -16.12 -22.51
N VAL A 214 11.50 -15.64 -21.38
CA VAL A 214 11.63 -14.24 -20.94
C VAL A 214 12.79 -14.11 -19.96
N MET A 215 12.83 -14.94 -18.93
CA MET A 215 13.79 -14.81 -17.81
C MET A 215 15.12 -15.55 -18.04
N LYS A 216 15.20 -16.43 -19.02
CA LYS A 216 16.38 -17.28 -19.31
C LYS A 216 16.83 -18.06 -18.07
N GLU A 217 17.97 -17.70 -17.48
CA GLU A 217 18.59 -18.31 -16.31
C GLU A 217 18.05 -17.74 -14.98
N TRP A 218 17.32 -16.62 -15.03
CA TRP A 218 16.82 -15.89 -13.85
C TRP A 218 15.39 -16.31 -13.44
N THR A 219 15.02 -17.56 -13.71
CA THR A 219 13.69 -18.08 -13.32
C THR A 219 13.57 -18.26 -11.81
N ASN A 220 12.34 -18.16 -11.31
CA ASN A 220 12.09 -18.32 -9.88
C ASN A 220 12.45 -19.71 -9.37
N SER A 221 12.96 -19.79 -8.14
CA SER A 221 13.14 -21.10 -7.49
C SER A 221 11.80 -21.69 -7.05
N PRO A 222 11.69 -23.02 -6.89
CA PRO A 222 10.46 -23.66 -6.42
C PRO A 222 9.97 -23.12 -5.07
N LEU A 223 10.89 -22.72 -4.19
CA LEU A 223 10.56 -22.15 -2.89
C LEU A 223 9.87 -20.79 -3.02
N TYR A 224 10.39 -19.90 -3.88
CA TYR A 224 9.77 -18.60 -4.13
C TYR A 224 8.40 -18.75 -4.79
N ASN A 225 8.25 -19.71 -5.70
CA ASN A 225 6.95 -20.01 -6.30
C ASN A 225 5.93 -20.50 -5.27
N MET A 226 6.34 -21.37 -4.33
CA MET A 226 5.46 -21.83 -3.26
C MET A 226 4.97 -20.67 -2.39
N VAL A 227 5.87 -19.76 -2.00
CA VAL A 227 5.52 -18.57 -1.20
C VAL A 227 4.60 -17.63 -1.99
N ALA A 228 4.92 -17.36 -3.26
CA ALA A 228 4.15 -16.46 -4.11
C ALA A 228 2.74 -17.00 -4.40
N TRP A 229 2.61 -18.28 -4.74
CA TRP A 229 1.30 -18.92 -4.90
C TRP A 229 0.54 -19.02 -3.58
N GLY A 230 1.23 -19.25 -2.46
CA GLY A 230 0.62 -19.20 -1.13
C GLY A 230 -0.03 -17.85 -0.85
N ALA A 231 0.67 -16.75 -1.12
CA ALA A 231 0.13 -15.40 -0.99
C ALA A 231 -1.09 -15.16 -1.90
N VAL A 232 -1.03 -15.62 -3.15
CA VAL A 232 -2.17 -15.55 -4.09
C VAL A 232 -3.39 -16.29 -3.55
N VAL A 233 -3.22 -17.54 -3.10
CA VAL A 233 -4.32 -18.37 -2.58
C VAL A 233 -4.94 -17.73 -1.33
N ILE A 234 -4.12 -17.23 -0.41
CA ILE A 234 -4.59 -16.54 0.80
C ILE A 234 -5.42 -15.30 0.41
N MET A 235 -4.92 -14.48 -0.51
CA MET A 235 -5.60 -13.26 -0.93
C MET A 235 -6.90 -13.54 -1.69
N ILE A 236 -6.94 -14.58 -2.53
CA ILE A 236 -8.17 -15.04 -3.17
C ILE A 236 -9.16 -15.50 -2.10
N GLY A 237 -8.72 -16.30 -1.14
CA GLY A 237 -9.56 -16.79 -0.04
C GLY A 237 -10.18 -15.65 0.77
N LEU A 238 -9.37 -14.65 1.14
CA LEU A 238 -9.85 -13.45 1.84
C LEU A 238 -10.83 -12.63 1.00
N THR A 239 -10.53 -12.44 -0.28
CA THR A 239 -11.41 -11.71 -1.21
C THR A 239 -12.77 -12.40 -1.38
N LEU A 240 -12.76 -13.73 -1.55
CA LEU A 240 -13.99 -14.52 -1.65
C LEU A 240 -14.79 -14.48 -0.34
N ALA A 241 -14.11 -14.53 0.81
CA ALA A 241 -14.76 -14.38 2.12
C ALA A 241 -15.42 -13.01 2.25
N LEU A 242 -14.74 -11.92 1.87
CA LEU A 242 -15.29 -10.57 1.88
C LEU A 242 -16.54 -10.48 1.00
N VAL A 243 -16.47 -10.97 -0.24
CA VAL A 243 -17.60 -10.95 -1.18
C VAL A 243 -18.76 -11.79 -0.64
N GLY A 244 -18.49 -13.00 -0.15
CA GLY A 244 -19.52 -13.88 0.42
C GLY A 244 -20.22 -13.29 1.64
N ILE A 245 -19.48 -12.64 2.53
CA ILE A 245 -20.04 -11.96 3.71
C ILE A 245 -20.84 -10.72 3.29
N SER A 246 -20.34 -9.94 2.34
CA SER A 246 -21.02 -8.74 1.83
C SER A 246 -22.35 -9.10 1.16
N VAL A 247 -22.36 -10.14 0.31
CA VAL A 247 -23.59 -10.64 -0.35
C VAL A 247 -24.58 -11.18 0.68
N ARG A 248 -24.12 -11.91 1.70
CA ARG A 248 -25.00 -12.41 2.77
C ARG A 248 -25.64 -11.28 3.56
N GLN A 249 -24.94 -10.17 3.78
CA GLN A 249 -25.49 -8.97 4.42
C GLN A 249 -26.48 -8.20 3.53
N MET A 250 -26.29 -8.19 2.21
CA MET A 250 -27.25 -7.57 1.30
C MET A 250 -28.55 -8.38 1.13
N LEU A 251 -28.49 -9.70 1.36
CA LEU A 251 -29.62 -10.62 1.26
C LEU A 251 -30.40 -10.80 2.59
N ALA A 252 -29.87 -10.28 3.71
CA ALA A 252 -30.47 -10.37 5.04
C ALA A 252 -31.16 -9.05 5.41
#